data_AF-A0A6J4PD99-F1
#
_entry.id   AF-A0A6J4PD99-F1
#
_cell.length_a   1.000
_cell.length_b   1.000
_cell.length_c   1.000
_cell.angle_alpha   90.00
_cell.angle_beta   90.00
_cell.angle_gamma   90.00
#
_symmetry.space_group_name_H-M   'P 1'
#
loop_
_entity.id
_entity.type
_entity.pdbx_description
1 polymer ?
#
loop_
_entity_poly.entity_id
_entity_poly.type
_entity_poly.pdbx_seq_one_letter_code
_entity_poly.pdbx_strand_id
1 'polypeptide(L)'
;MPESKSPDEIEADILEQRERLADTVDQLSAKLDVRSRARSAVADAKDRATTADGTPRTEVLAAAGSLVAMVVVLLVWRLRRDH
;
A
#
# COMPACT_ATOMS: atom_id res chain seq x y z
N MET A 1 -3.57 33.68 -32.64
CA MET A 1 -3.80 34.20 -31.26
C MET A 1 -4.61 33.13 -30.58
N PRO A 2 -4.19 32.56 -29.43
CA PRO A 2 -5.05 31.61 -28.73
C PRO A 2 -6.34 32.34 -28.36
N GLU A 3 -7.49 31.84 -28.81
CA GLU A 3 -8.80 32.31 -28.38
C GLU A 3 -8.82 32.40 -26.84
N SER A 4 -8.96 33.62 -26.31
CA SER A 4 -9.12 33.83 -24.88
C SER A 4 -10.47 33.27 -24.46
N LYS A 5 -10.46 32.18 -23.68
CA LYS A 5 -11.65 31.56 -23.10
C LYS A 5 -12.48 32.62 -22.35
N SER A 6 -13.80 32.54 -22.51
CA SER A 6 -14.73 33.37 -21.75
C SER A 6 -14.65 33.03 -20.25
N PRO A 7 -15.02 33.96 -19.35
CA PRO A 7 -15.01 33.71 -17.91
C PRO A 7 -15.79 32.44 -17.50
N ASP A 8 -16.94 32.20 -18.14
CA ASP A 8 -17.79 31.04 -17.86
C ASP A 8 -17.10 29.71 -18.23
N GLU A 9 -16.33 29.70 -19.34
CA GLU A 9 -15.54 28.54 -19.75
C GLU A 9 -14.37 28.27 -18.80
N ILE A 10 -13.75 29.32 -18.26
CA ILE A 10 -12.69 29.18 -17.24
C ILE A 10 -13.26 28.61 -15.95
N GLU A 11 -14.46 29.04 -15.53
CA GLU A 11 -15.13 28.51 -14.34
C GLU A 11 -15.47 27.03 -14.50
N ALA A 12 -16.00 26.64 -15.67
CA ALA A 12 -16.27 25.24 -15.99
C ALA A 12 -15.00 24.37 -15.96
N ASP A 13 -13.91 24.83 -16.58
CA ASP A 13 -12.62 24.13 -16.55
C ASP A 13 -12.09 23.96 -15.12
N ILE A 14 -12.21 24.99 -14.27
CA ILE A 14 -11.77 24.94 -12.88
C ILE A 14 -12.58 23.90 -12.09
N LEU A 15 -13.89 23.80 -12.31
CA LEU A 15 -14.73 22.80 -11.65
C LEU A 15 -14.32 21.39 -12.06
N GLU A 16 -14.12 21.14 -13.36
CA GLU A 16 -13.65 19.84 -13.85
C GLU A 16 -12.28 19.47 -13.27
N GLN A 17 -11.36 20.44 -13.23
CA GLN A 17 -10.03 20.22 -12.64
C GLN A 17 -10.13 19.88 -11.16
N ARG A 18 -10.96 20.59 -10.39
CA ARG A 18 -11.15 20.32 -8.97
C ARG A 18 -11.66 18.91 -8.72
N GLU A 19 -12.60 18.42 -9.52
CA GLU A 19 -13.09 17.05 -9.43
C GLU A 19 -11.98 16.03 -9.71
N ARG A 20 -11.20 16.24 -10.77
CA ARG A 20 -10.05 15.38 -11.11
C ARG A 20 -8.97 15.36 -10.03
N LEU A 21 -8.70 16.52 -9.42
CA LEU A 21 -7.78 16.67 -8.30
C LEU A 21 -8.31 15.95 -7.05
N ALA A 22 -9.60 16.05 -6.75
CA ALA A 22 -10.22 15.34 -5.64
C ALA A 22 -10.07 13.81 -5.78
N ASP A 23 -10.42 13.27 -6.95
CA ASP A 23 -10.24 11.84 -7.24
C ASP A 23 -8.77 11.40 -7.12
N THR A 24 -7.84 12.22 -7.62
CA THR A 24 -6.41 11.94 -7.49
C THR A 24 -5.94 11.94 -6.03
N VAL A 25 -6.43 12.88 -5.22
CA VAL A 25 -6.11 12.97 -3.79
C VAL A 25 -6.69 11.78 -3.02
N ASP A 26 -7.90 11.35 -3.34
CA ASP A 26 -8.53 10.17 -2.74
C ASP A 26 -7.75 8.89 -3.05
N GLN A 27 -7.36 8.69 -4.31
CA GLN A 27 -6.52 7.56 -4.71
C GLN A 27 -5.15 7.57 -4.02
N LEU A 28 -4.52 8.74 -3.90
CA LEU A 28 -3.22 8.86 -3.23
C LEU A 28 -3.36 8.60 -1.73
N SER A 29 -4.41 9.12 -1.10
CA SER A 29 -4.72 8.90 0.31
C SER A 29 -4.95 7.42 0.60
N ALA A 30 -5.73 6.72 -0.24
CA ALA A 30 -5.95 5.29 -0.13
C ALA A 30 -4.63 4.50 -0.22
N LYS A 31 -3.73 4.84 -1.15
CA LYS A 31 -2.41 4.19 -1.29
C LYS A 31 -1.52 4.44 -0.08
N LEU A 32 -1.49 5.67 0.43
CA LEU A 32 -0.69 6.04 1.60
C LEU A 32 -1.19 5.34 2.86
N ASP A 33 -2.50 5.23 3.02
CA ASP A 33 -3.15 4.51 4.10
C ASP A 33 -2.80 3.02 4.07
N VAL A 34 -2.90 2.34 2.92
CA VAL A 34 -2.46 0.93 2.78
C VAL A 34 -0.98 0.76 3.14
N ARG A 35 -0.12 1.68 2.69
CA ARG A 35 1.31 1.64 3.04
C ARG A 35 1.53 1.82 4.54
N SER A 36 0.81 2.73 5.17
CA SER A 36 0.87 2.96 6.62
C SER A 36 0.46 1.71 7.38
N ARG A 37 -0.70 1.12 7.05
CA ARG A 37 -1.18 -0.13 7.66
C ARG A 37 -0.20 -1.28 7.50
N ALA A 38 0.38 -1.44 6.31
CA ALA A 38 1.39 -2.47 6.08
C ALA A 38 2.64 -2.27 6.95
N ARG A 39 3.13 -1.02 7.09
CA ARG A 39 4.26 -0.70 7.95
C ARG A 39 3.95 -0.97 9.43
N SER A 40 2.77 -0.57 9.90
CA SER A 40 2.32 -0.86 11.27
C SER A 40 2.23 -2.36 11.53
N ALA A 41 1.65 -3.14 10.61
CA ALA A 41 1.57 -4.58 10.75
C ALA A 41 2.96 -5.25 10.83
N VAL A 42 3.92 -4.77 10.04
CA VAL A 42 5.31 -5.25 10.11
C VAL A 42 5.97 -4.85 11.43
N ALA A 43 5.76 -3.63 11.91
CA ALA A 43 6.27 -3.18 13.20
C ALA A 43 5.71 -4.04 14.34
N ASP A 44 4.39 -4.25 14.38
CA ASP A 44 3.74 -5.09 15.37
C ASP A 44 4.23 -6.55 15.33
N ALA A 45 4.44 -7.09 14.12
CA ALA A 45 4.99 -8.43 13.95
C ALA A 45 6.43 -8.52 14.45
N LYS A 46 7.24 -7.48 14.17
CA LYS A 46 8.62 -7.38 14.67
C LYS A 46 8.64 -7.31 16.20
N ASP A 47 7.83 -6.45 16.79
CA ASP A 47 7.78 -6.27 18.25
C ASP A 47 7.35 -7.56 18.96
N ARG A 48 6.40 -8.30 18.38
CA ARG A 48 6.01 -9.63 18.89
C ARG A 48 7.11 -10.68 18.73
N ALA A 49 7.94 -10.57 17.69
CA ALA A 49 9.02 -11.52 17.38
C ALA A 49 10.34 -11.24 18.12
N THR A 50 10.53 -10.03 18.67
CA THR A 50 11.71 -9.64 19.45
C THR A 50 11.52 -9.88 20.95
N THR A 51 12.59 -10.18 21.69
CA THR A 51 12.64 -10.15 23.16
C THR A 51 12.93 -8.74 23.68
N ALA A 52 12.82 -8.53 25.00
CA ALA A 52 13.14 -7.26 25.66
C ALA A 52 14.57 -6.75 25.39
N ASP A 53 15.51 -7.66 25.07
CA ASP A 53 16.91 -7.33 24.73
C ASP A 53 17.16 -7.10 23.23
N GLY A 54 16.10 -7.10 22.40
CA GLY A 54 16.22 -6.86 20.95
C GLY A 54 16.74 -8.05 20.13
N THR A 55 16.91 -9.22 20.74
CA THR A 55 17.28 -10.45 20.01
C THR A 55 16.01 -11.16 19.49
N PRO A 56 16.01 -11.66 18.24
CA PRO A 56 14.88 -12.45 17.76
C PRO A 56 14.81 -13.76 18.56
N ARG A 57 13.62 -14.15 19.04
CA ARG A 57 13.47 -15.45 19.72
C ARG A 57 13.81 -16.57 18.74
N THR A 58 14.84 -17.36 19.04
CA THR A 58 15.33 -18.46 18.19
C THR A 58 14.25 -19.49 17.86
N GLU A 59 13.33 -19.74 18.79
CA GLU A 59 12.15 -20.60 18.58
C GLU A 59 11.15 -20.00 17.58
N VAL A 60 10.98 -18.67 17.59
CA VAL A 60 10.09 -17.94 16.66
C VAL A 60 10.74 -17.83 15.28
N LEU A 61 12.07 -17.69 15.20
CA LEU A 61 12.79 -17.69 13.91
C LEU A 61 12.64 -19.03 13.17
N ALA A 62 12.76 -20.15 13.88
CA ALA A 62 12.61 -21.48 13.29
C ALA A 62 11.15 -21.75 12.84
N ALA A 63 10.16 -21.34 13.65
CA ALA A 63 8.74 -21.51 13.32
C ALA A 63 8.24 -20.51 12.25
N ALA A 64 8.75 -19.28 12.23
CA ALA A 64 8.37 -18.27 11.24
C ALA A 64 8.97 -18.57 9.85
N GLY A 65 10.18 -19.15 9.80
CA GLY A 65 10.83 -19.51 8.54
C GLY A 65 10.04 -20.53 7.72
N SER A 66 9.46 -21.55 8.37
CA SER A 66 8.66 -22.58 7.69
C SER A 66 7.33 -22.04 7.17
N LEU A 67 6.69 -21.12 7.90
CA LEU A 67 5.41 -20.53 7.51
C LEU A 67 5.57 -19.56 6.33
N VAL A 68 6.63 -18.76 6.30
CA VAL A 68 6.99 -17.90 5.16
C VAL A 68 7.29 -18.76 3.93
N ALA A 69 8.10 -19.81 4.08
CA ALA A 69 8.40 -20.73 2.98
C ALA A 69 7.11 -21.38 2.41
N MET A 70 6.19 -21.81 3.28
CA MET A 70 4.91 -22.40 2.87
C MET A 70 4.04 -21.40 2.10
N VAL A 71 3.95 -20.14 2.55
CA VAL A 71 3.18 -19.09 1.86
C VAL A 71 3.79 -18.79 0.48
N VAL A 72 5.11 -18.70 0.38
CA VAL A 72 5.81 -18.48 -0.90
C VAL A 72 5.53 -19.63 -1.87
N VAL A 73 5.62 -20.88 -1.41
CA VAL A 73 5.30 -22.06 -2.22
C VAL A 73 3.85 -22.01 -2.72
N LEU A 74 2.90 -21.64 -1.84
CA LEU A 74 1.49 -21.58 -2.17
C LEU A 74 1.18 -20.47 -3.19
N LEU A 75 1.81 -19.30 -3.05
CA LEU A 75 1.71 -18.20 -4.00
C LEU A 75 2.28 -18.58 -5.37
N VAL A 76 3.45 -19.22 -5.41
CA VAL A 76 4.06 -19.70 -6.67
C VAL A 76 3.19 -20.75 -7.34
N TRP A 77 2.62 -21.67 -6.55
CA TRP A 77 1.73 -22.70 -7.07
C TRP A 77 0.45 -22.10 -7.66
N ARG A 78 -0.13 -21.10 -6.99
CA ARG A 78 -1.32 -20.39 -7.49
C ARG A 78 -1.03 -19.65 -8.78
N LEU A 79 0.09 -18.91 -8.83
CA LEU A 79 0.50 -18.14 -10.00
C LEU A 79 0.78 -19.04 -11.22
N ARG A 80 1.32 -20.26 -11.00
CA ARG A 80 1.57 -21.24 -12.06
C ARG A 80 0.32 -21.99 -12.53
N ARG A 81 -0.76 -21.97 -11.75
CA ARG A 81 -2.02 -22.64 -12.07
C ARG A 81 -2.98 -21.72 -12.83
N ASP A 82 -2.80 -20.42 -12.68
CA ASP A 82 -3.58 -19.36 -13.34
C ASP A 82 -3.00 -18.97 -14.73
N HIS A 83 -1.80 -19.45 -15.07
CA HIS A 83 -1.14 -19.34 -16.39
C HIS A 83 -1.27 -20.63 -17.19
#